data_AF-A0A6I1YVW4-F1
#
_entry.id   AF-A0A6I1YVW4-F1
#
_cell.length_a   1.000
_cell.length_b   1.000
_cell.length_c   1.000
_cell.angle_alpha   90.00
_cell.angle_beta   90.00
_cell.angle_gamma   90.00
#
_symmetry.space_group_name_H-M   'P 1'
#
loop_
_entity.id
_entity.type
_entity.pdbx_description
1 polymer ?
#
loop_
_entity_poly.entity_id
_entity_poly.type
_entity_poly.pdbx_seq_one_letter_code
_entity_poly.pdbx_strand_id
1 'polypeptide(L)'
;MPDPTPTAPHNNTPTPAPPITAPRAARQPPTAPRTRKRPRALHPRHPLHSLRHSARRVDTLTPASRDRAVDALRAIAILGVVLGHWLVTALVAKDAGLHTTSPLQHMPWLAPISWLFQTLAVFFLVGGHVATRSLATARDRGETYDSWLRTRLTRLLRPVAALLCLWAVAVTALLLTGTPLATIETLLKLALSPLWFLLVFAALTAATPLLTRLNPLWPLAVVLHVDLLRFGLHTGPSWLGWLNLPAGWLVPYTLGAAWTRGELDGRRAARVLFLGGTAATAVLVGCAGYPASMVGVPGARISNLDPPTLAAVTFGLAQCGLALLLRDRLRRAMARPLLWAAVALVNLSAMTIYLWHQTAMMATTATGLLAGRLPGLHTSPDSLGWVTYRLAWLPAFGLVLALCWTTFRHHEQGPRRPRNRRSHVVRRHLPPAKKPRNA
;
A
#
# COMPACT_ATOMS: atom_id res chain seq x y z
N MET A 1 -16.73 -38.03 78.19
CA MET A 1 -15.75 -37.91 79.28
C MET A 1 -15.41 -39.31 79.77
N PRO A 2 -14.16 -39.66 80.09
CA PRO A 2 -12.89 -38.99 79.79
C PRO A 2 -11.79 -39.95 79.25
N ASP A 3 -10.73 -39.37 78.71
CA ASP A 3 -9.40 -39.96 78.54
C ASP A 3 -8.70 -40.03 79.93
N PRO A 4 -7.71 -40.91 80.21
CA PRO A 4 -6.32 -40.51 79.95
C PRO A 4 -5.27 -41.62 79.69
N THR A 5 -4.28 -41.30 78.86
CA THR A 5 -2.85 -41.73 78.81
C THR A 5 -2.15 -41.73 80.19
N PRO A 6 -0.96 -42.39 80.46
CA PRO A 6 0.31 -42.16 79.71
C PRO A 6 1.52 -43.18 79.79
N THR A 7 2.52 -42.92 78.91
CA THR A 7 4.02 -42.98 79.03
C THR A 7 4.85 -44.28 79.19
N ALA A 8 5.65 -44.59 78.13
CA ALA A 8 7.13 -44.80 77.99
C ALA A 8 7.93 -45.77 78.93
N PRO A 9 9.25 -46.06 78.76
CA PRO A 9 10.23 -45.99 77.63
C PRO A 9 11.11 -47.28 77.45
N HIS A 10 12.07 -47.26 76.50
CA HIS A 10 13.45 -47.82 76.55
C HIS A 10 13.98 -48.66 75.36
N ASN A 11 15.16 -48.21 74.87
CA ASN A 11 16.16 -48.87 74.03
C ASN A 11 16.56 -50.27 74.52
N ASN A 12 16.94 -51.17 73.59
CA ASN A 12 18.01 -52.18 73.77
C ASN A 12 18.45 -52.80 72.40
N THR A 13 19.62 -52.40 71.91
CA THR A 13 20.64 -53.28 71.26
C THR A 13 21.39 -54.06 72.36
N PRO A 14 22.07 -55.22 72.18
CA PRO A 14 22.95 -55.66 71.06
C PRO A 14 22.79 -57.18 70.70
N THR A 15 23.51 -57.88 69.80
CA THR A 15 24.95 -58.30 69.85
C THR A 15 25.26 -59.17 68.59
N PRO A 16 26.53 -59.32 68.14
CA PRO A 16 26.95 -59.61 66.77
C PRO A 16 27.52 -61.02 66.53
N ALA A 17 27.79 -61.37 65.26
CA ALA A 17 28.73 -62.43 64.87
C ALA A 17 29.48 -62.06 63.56
N PRO A 18 30.74 -62.52 63.35
CA PRO A 18 31.74 -61.83 62.52
C PRO A 18 32.09 -62.64 61.23
N PRO A 19 33.25 -62.46 60.56
CA PRO A 19 33.39 -61.72 59.30
C PRO A 19 33.92 -62.58 58.13
N ILE A 20 33.40 -62.47 56.90
CA ILE A 20 34.03 -63.13 55.73
C ILE A 20 33.94 -62.27 54.45
N THR A 21 35.09 -61.66 54.13
CA THR A 21 35.78 -61.56 52.83
C THR A 21 34.99 -61.20 51.54
N ALA A 22 35.37 -60.06 50.96
CA ALA A 22 34.91 -59.55 49.66
C ALA A 22 35.43 -60.36 48.45
N PRO A 23 34.61 -60.55 47.40
CA PRO A 23 35.09 -60.85 46.06
C PRO A 23 34.97 -59.64 45.13
N ARG A 24 36.15 -59.08 44.84
CA ARG A 24 36.65 -58.54 43.55
C ARG A 24 35.62 -58.35 42.42
N ALA A 25 35.35 -57.09 42.11
CA ALA A 25 34.55 -56.63 40.97
C ALA A 25 35.06 -57.21 39.62
N ALA A 26 34.16 -57.92 38.93
CA ALA A 26 34.35 -58.30 37.54
C ALA A 26 34.13 -57.09 36.61
N ARG A 27 35.10 -56.86 35.72
CA ARG A 27 35.14 -55.76 34.75
C ARG A 27 33.94 -55.82 33.79
N GLN A 28 33.17 -54.73 33.68
CA GLN A 28 32.24 -54.51 32.60
C GLN A 28 33.00 -54.28 31.27
N PRO A 29 32.54 -54.83 30.13
CA PRO A 29 33.13 -54.56 28.83
C PRO A 29 32.86 -53.09 28.40
N PRO A 30 33.77 -52.48 27.62
CA PRO A 30 33.69 -51.07 27.27
C PRO A 30 32.44 -50.76 26.43
N THR A 31 31.64 -49.83 26.94
CA THR A 31 30.54 -49.19 26.22
C THR A 31 31.03 -48.65 24.87
N ALA A 32 30.42 -49.12 23.79
CA ALA A 32 30.61 -48.59 22.45
C ALA A 32 30.38 -47.06 22.45
N PRO A 33 31.22 -46.27 21.77
CA PRO A 33 31.08 -44.82 21.77
C PRO A 33 29.75 -44.45 21.10
N ARG A 34 28.88 -43.75 21.86
CA ARG A 34 27.71 -43.05 21.32
C ARG A 34 28.18 -42.22 20.14
N THR A 35 27.83 -42.65 18.93
CA THR A 35 28.03 -41.86 17.71
C THR A 35 27.39 -40.50 17.94
N ARG A 36 28.23 -39.49 18.16
CA ARG A 36 27.86 -38.07 18.10
C ARG A 36 27.09 -37.92 16.78
N LYS A 37 25.78 -37.69 16.86
CA LYS A 37 24.99 -37.27 15.70
C LYS A 37 25.72 -36.07 15.11
N ARG A 38 26.37 -36.27 13.96
CA ARG A 38 26.95 -35.18 13.16
C ARG A 38 25.89 -34.07 13.07
N PRO A 39 26.24 -32.79 13.24
CA PRO A 39 25.30 -31.72 12.95
C PRO A 39 24.81 -31.95 11.52
N ARG A 40 23.50 -32.13 11.39
CA ARG A 40 22.81 -32.30 10.12
C ARG A 40 23.30 -31.15 9.24
N ALA A 41 24.05 -31.47 8.18
CA ALA A 41 24.52 -30.48 7.23
C ALA A 41 23.32 -29.63 6.84
N LEU A 42 23.39 -28.32 7.10
CA LEU A 42 22.40 -27.38 6.60
C LEU A 42 22.44 -27.52 5.08
N HIS A 43 21.52 -28.31 4.52
CA HIS A 43 21.23 -28.27 3.11
C HIS A 43 20.97 -26.80 2.76
N PRO A 44 21.58 -26.27 1.70
CA PRO A 44 21.31 -24.90 1.27
C PRO A 44 19.80 -24.82 1.01
N ARG A 45 19.07 -24.19 1.95
CA ARG A 45 17.63 -24.03 1.83
C ARG A 45 17.41 -23.19 0.59
N HIS A 46 16.92 -23.83 -0.48
CA HIS A 46 16.60 -23.15 -1.71
C HIS A 46 15.75 -21.91 -1.36
N PRO A 47 16.12 -20.71 -1.82
CA PRO A 47 15.49 -19.45 -1.41
C PRO A 47 13.96 -19.48 -1.57
N LEU A 48 13.49 -20.21 -2.58
CA LEU A 48 12.08 -20.46 -2.87
C LEU A 48 11.33 -21.17 -1.74
N HIS A 49 11.96 -22.10 -1.01
CA HIS A 49 11.31 -22.80 0.11
C HIS A 49 11.16 -21.89 1.34
N SER A 50 12.17 -21.06 1.61
CA SER A 50 12.13 -20.04 2.68
C SER A 50 11.06 -18.98 2.40
N LEU A 51 10.97 -18.53 1.15
CA LEU A 51 9.91 -17.60 0.69
C LEU A 51 8.52 -18.21 0.82
N ARG A 52 8.32 -19.48 0.42
CA ARG A 52 7.03 -20.19 0.57
C ARG A 52 6.63 -20.36 2.03
N HIS A 53 7.56 -20.69 2.92
CA HIS A 53 7.29 -20.82 4.35
C HIS A 53 6.91 -19.48 4.99
N SER A 54 7.65 -18.42 4.65
CA SER A 54 7.35 -17.06 5.11
C SER A 54 5.98 -16.57 4.60
N ALA A 55 5.67 -16.86 3.34
CA ALA A 55 4.38 -16.54 2.73
C ALA A 55 3.21 -17.27 3.42
N ARG A 56 3.37 -18.57 3.73
CA ARG A 56 2.38 -19.33 4.51
C ARG A 56 2.20 -18.76 5.91
N ARG A 57 3.27 -18.28 6.54
CA ARG A 57 3.19 -17.62 7.85
C ARG A 57 2.43 -16.29 7.80
N VAL A 58 2.63 -15.49 6.76
CA VAL A 58 1.83 -14.26 6.55
C VAL A 58 0.36 -14.60 6.31
N ASP A 59 0.09 -15.64 5.54
CA ASP A 59 -1.27 -16.14 5.27
C ASP A 59 -1.99 -16.59 6.55
N THR A 60 -1.35 -17.40 7.40
CA THR A 60 -1.93 -17.89 8.66
C THR A 60 -2.11 -16.81 9.72
N LEU A 61 -1.26 -15.78 9.71
CA LEU A 61 -1.36 -14.64 10.63
C LEU A 61 -2.37 -13.57 10.19
N THR A 62 -2.89 -13.65 8.96
CA THR A 62 -3.86 -12.68 8.44
C THR A 62 -5.28 -13.03 8.92
N PRO A 63 -6.02 -12.11 9.58
CA PRO A 63 -7.41 -12.36 9.97
C PRO A 63 -8.27 -12.69 8.75
N ALA A 64 -9.10 -13.74 8.85
CA ALA A 64 -10.03 -14.16 7.80
C ALA A 64 -11.07 -13.07 7.42
N SER A 65 -11.29 -12.09 8.30
CA SER A 65 -12.20 -10.95 8.07
C SER A 65 -11.64 -9.87 7.13
N ARG A 66 -10.35 -9.97 6.73
CA ARG A 66 -9.69 -9.01 5.83
C ARG A 66 -10.03 -9.30 4.37
N ASP A 67 -10.58 -8.31 3.66
CA ASP A 67 -10.90 -8.44 2.24
C ASP A 67 -9.63 -8.36 1.39
N ARG A 68 -9.10 -9.53 1.01
CA ARG A 68 -7.87 -9.64 0.21
C ARG A 68 -8.02 -9.02 -1.19
N ALA A 69 -9.23 -8.93 -1.74
CA ALA A 69 -9.43 -8.31 -3.05
C ALA A 69 -9.23 -6.79 -2.97
N VAL A 70 -9.68 -6.16 -1.89
CA VAL A 70 -9.48 -4.72 -1.63
C VAL A 70 -7.98 -4.40 -1.50
N ASP A 71 -7.23 -5.24 -0.78
CA ASP A 71 -5.77 -5.09 -0.66
C ASP A 71 -5.05 -5.29 -2.00
N ALA A 72 -5.51 -6.25 -2.82
CA ALA A 72 -4.95 -6.45 -4.16
C ALA A 72 -5.21 -5.24 -5.07
N LEU A 73 -6.41 -4.68 -5.06
CA LEU A 73 -6.75 -3.46 -5.80
C LEU A 73 -5.88 -2.27 -5.37
N ARG A 74 -5.65 -2.11 -4.05
CA ARG A 74 -4.74 -1.07 -3.55
C ARG A 74 -3.32 -1.27 -4.05
N ALA A 75 -2.80 -2.50 -3.99
CA ALA A 75 -1.45 -2.81 -4.45
C ALA A 75 -1.31 -2.55 -5.96
N ILE A 76 -2.27 -3.00 -6.77
CA ILE A 76 -2.32 -2.74 -8.22
C ILE A 76 -2.36 -1.23 -8.48
N ALA A 77 -3.17 -0.48 -7.73
CA ALA A 77 -3.27 0.96 -7.91
C ALA A 77 -1.92 1.66 -7.64
N ILE A 78 -1.28 1.36 -6.50
CA ILE A 78 0.03 1.96 -6.17
C ILE A 78 1.09 1.59 -7.19
N LEU A 79 1.18 0.31 -7.58
CA LEU A 79 2.17 -0.14 -8.55
C LEU A 79 1.91 0.46 -9.94
N GLY A 80 0.64 0.61 -10.35
CA GLY A 80 0.27 1.28 -11.59
C GLY A 80 0.77 2.73 -11.64
N VAL A 81 0.56 3.49 -10.55
CA VAL A 81 1.06 4.87 -10.43
C VAL A 81 2.58 4.92 -10.46
N VAL A 82 3.27 4.02 -9.75
CA VAL A 82 4.74 3.96 -9.74
C VAL A 82 5.31 3.65 -11.12
N LEU A 83 4.75 2.63 -11.80
CA LEU A 83 5.15 2.26 -13.15
C LEU A 83 4.85 3.38 -14.16
N GLY A 84 3.70 4.04 -14.03
CA GLY A 84 3.34 5.21 -14.83
C GLY A 84 4.39 6.30 -14.73
N HIS A 85 4.77 6.67 -13.51
CA HIS A 85 5.83 7.64 -13.28
C HIS A 85 7.17 7.21 -13.87
N TRP A 86 7.57 5.96 -13.71
CA TRP A 86 8.85 5.48 -14.25
C TRP A 86 8.88 5.42 -15.78
N LEU A 87 7.76 5.11 -16.43
CA LEU A 87 7.68 4.93 -17.88
C LEU A 87 7.28 6.20 -18.65
N VAL A 88 6.51 7.10 -18.04
CA VAL A 88 5.99 8.31 -18.69
C VAL A 88 6.86 9.54 -18.39
N THR A 89 7.67 9.52 -17.33
CA THR A 89 8.63 10.59 -17.02
C THR A 89 10.01 10.24 -17.56
N ALA A 90 10.51 11.06 -18.48
CA ALA A 90 11.89 11.05 -18.95
C ALA A 90 12.63 12.30 -18.45
N LEU A 91 13.87 12.12 -18.01
CA LEU A 91 14.78 13.20 -17.62
C LEU A 91 15.83 13.34 -18.73
N VAL A 92 15.79 14.44 -19.46
CA VAL A 92 16.73 14.68 -20.57
C VAL A 92 17.64 15.83 -20.18
N ALA A 93 18.95 15.61 -20.28
CA ALA A 93 19.94 16.66 -20.11
C ALA A 93 20.04 17.47 -21.41
N LYS A 94 19.59 18.73 -21.38
CA LYS A 94 19.64 19.65 -22.52
C LYS A 94 20.12 21.03 -22.03
N ASP A 95 21.02 21.66 -22.79
CA ASP A 95 21.46 23.06 -22.58
C ASP A 95 21.89 23.38 -21.13
N ALA A 96 22.80 22.56 -20.59
CA ALA A 96 23.32 22.64 -19.20
C ALA A 96 22.30 22.37 -18.06
N GLY A 97 21.03 22.07 -18.39
CA GLY A 97 19.97 21.75 -17.42
C GLY A 97 19.38 20.34 -17.59
N LEU A 98 18.76 19.83 -16.54
CA LEU A 98 17.88 18.65 -16.61
C LEU A 98 16.44 19.11 -16.82
N HIS A 99 15.80 18.61 -17.87
CA HIS A 99 14.40 18.90 -18.19
C HIS A 99 13.57 17.62 -18.19
N THR A 100 12.30 17.75 -17.82
CA THR A 100 11.33 16.64 -17.89
C THR A 100 10.64 16.64 -19.25
N THR A 101 10.59 15.49 -19.89
CA THR A 101 9.81 15.24 -21.11
C THR A 101 9.07 13.92 -20.99
N SER A 102 8.17 13.63 -21.92
CA SER A 102 7.39 12.40 -21.92
C SER A 102 7.38 11.73 -23.30
N PRO A 103 7.45 10.39 -23.36
CA PRO A 103 7.24 9.65 -24.60
C PRO A 103 5.89 9.96 -25.24
N LEU A 104 4.86 10.33 -24.46
CA LEU A 104 3.53 10.66 -24.99
C LEU A 104 3.51 11.95 -25.82
N GLN A 105 4.54 12.80 -25.71
CA GLN A 105 4.70 13.97 -26.58
C GLN A 105 5.19 13.59 -27.97
N HIS A 106 6.13 12.66 -28.05
CA HIS A 106 6.78 12.25 -29.28
C HIS A 106 6.02 11.10 -29.98
N MET A 107 5.38 10.24 -29.19
CA MET A 107 4.64 9.06 -29.60
C MET A 107 3.21 9.10 -29.04
N PRO A 108 2.34 10.02 -29.49
CA PRO A 108 0.98 10.19 -28.95
C PRO A 108 0.09 8.97 -29.15
N TRP A 109 0.41 8.10 -30.11
CA TRP A 109 -0.29 6.83 -30.33
C TRP A 109 -0.14 5.84 -29.15
N LEU A 110 0.80 6.07 -28.21
CA LEU A 110 0.91 5.33 -26.95
C LEU A 110 -0.10 5.79 -25.89
N ALA A 111 -0.94 6.79 -26.17
CA ALA A 111 -1.96 7.27 -25.23
C ALA A 111 -2.83 6.17 -24.60
N PRO A 112 -3.28 5.12 -25.32
CA PRO A 112 -4.04 4.03 -24.70
C PRO A 112 -3.27 3.27 -23.62
N ILE A 113 -1.93 3.19 -23.72
CA ILE A 113 -1.10 2.55 -22.70
C ILE A 113 -1.14 3.36 -21.39
N SER A 114 -1.27 4.69 -21.48
CA SER A 114 -1.40 5.54 -20.29
C SER A 114 -2.61 5.20 -19.43
N TRP A 115 -3.65 4.61 -20.02
CA TRP A 115 -4.87 4.21 -19.32
C TRP A 115 -4.59 3.06 -18.33
N LEU A 116 -3.60 2.20 -18.63
CA LEU A 116 -3.18 1.12 -17.72
C LEU A 116 -2.46 1.65 -16.48
N PHE A 117 -1.75 2.77 -16.61
CA PHE A 117 -0.97 3.36 -15.52
C PHE A 117 -1.77 4.36 -14.70
N GLN A 118 -2.82 4.94 -15.28
CA GLN A 118 -3.71 5.82 -14.54
C GLN A 118 -4.63 5.00 -13.64
N THR A 119 -4.28 4.80 -12.38
CA THR A 119 -5.04 3.94 -11.44
C THR A 119 -5.59 4.69 -10.23
N LEU A 120 -5.54 6.03 -10.27
CA LEU A 120 -5.95 6.89 -9.14
C LEU A 120 -7.40 6.64 -8.72
N ALA A 121 -8.33 6.44 -9.66
CA ALA A 121 -9.73 6.16 -9.33
C ALA A 121 -9.89 4.87 -8.51
N VAL A 122 -9.16 3.81 -8.86
CA VAL A 122 -9.16 2.55 -8.09
C VAL A 122 -8.58 2.77 -6.69
N PHE A 123 -7.53 3.59 -6.56
CA PHE A 123 -6.99 3.96 -5.26
C PHE A 123 -8.03 4.67 -4.39
N PHE A 124 -8.71 5.69 -4.91
CA PHE A 124 -9.72 6.43 -4.16
C PHE A 124 -10.94 5.57 -3.81
N LEU A 125 -11.36 4.67 -4.70
CA LEU A 125 -12.40 3.67 -4.44
C LEU A 125 -12.05 2.80 -3.22
N VAL A 126 -10.85 2.21 -3.23
CA VAL A 126 -10.36 1.40 -2.11
C VAL A 126 -10.15 2.25 -0.86
N GLY A 127 -9.70 3.48 -1.03
CA GLY A 127 -9.54 4.49 0.01
C GLY A 127 -10.84 4.74 0.76
N GLY A 128 -11.91 5.09 0.03
CA GLY A 128 -13.24 5.33 0.58
C GLY A 128 -13.84 4.10 1.24
N HIS A 129 -13.65 2.91 0.64
CA HIS A 129 -14.11 1.65 1.24
C HIS A 129 -13.42 1.37 2.58
N VAL A 130 -12.09 1.46 2.64
CA VAL A 130 -11.33 1.17 3.86
C VAL A 130 -11.51 2.25 4.93
N ALA A 131 -11.64 3.51 4.54
CA ALA A 131 -11.90 4.61 5.47
C ALA A 131 -13.27 4.46 6.13
N THR A 132 -14.31 4.21 5.33
CA THR A 132 -15.69 4.03 5.82
C THR A 132 -15.81 2.83 6.74
N ARG A 133 -15.29 1.66 6.32
CA ARG A 133 -15.33 0.44 7.14
C ARG A 133 -14.55 0.61 8.45
N SER A 134 -13.40 1.26 8.40
CA SER A 134 -12.61 1.50 9.61
C SER A 134 -13.24 2.51 10.56
N LEU A 135 -13.94 3.53 10.04
CA LEU A 135 -14.68 4.48 10.86
C LEU A 135 -15.85 3.79 11.57
N ALA A 136 -16.58 2.92 10.87
CA ALA A 136 -17.63 2.09 11.48
C ALA A 136 -17.07 1.22 12.60
N THR A 137 -15.98 0.47 12.35
CA THR A 137 -15.36 -0.37 13.38
C THR A 137 -14.80 0.43 14.58
N ALA A 138 -14.32 1.65 14.35
CA ALA A 138 -13.84 2.53 15.44
C ALA A 138 -15.01 3.00 16.31
N ARG A 139 -16.14 3.36 15.69
CA ARG A 139 -17.39 3.71 16.39
C ARG A 139 -17.92 2.54 17.21
N ASP A 140 -17.93 1.33 16.65
CA ASP A 140 -18.37 0.12 17.37
C ASP A 140 -17.51 -0.20 18.60
N ARG A 141 -16.26 0.28 18.61
CA ARG A 141 -15.31 0.13 19.73
C ARG A 141 -15.36 1.30 20.72
N GLY A 142 -16.20 2.30 20.49
CA GLY A 142 -16.26 3.52 21.30
C GLY A 142 -15.04 4.43 21.13
N GLU A 143 -14.27 4.32 20.05
CA GLU A 143 -13.15 5.22 19.77
C GLU A 143 -13.67 6.58 19.25
N THR A 144 -13.10 7.68 19.74
CA THR A 144 -13.45 9.03 19.28
C THR A 144 -12.97 9.29 17.86
N TYR A 145 -13.71 10.12 17.13
CA TYR A 145 -13.37 10.51 15.76
C TYR A 145 -11.97 11.13 15.67
N ASP A 146 -11.62 12.01 16.60
CA ASP A 146 -10.32 12.69 16.61
C ASP A 146 -9.16 11.72 16.82
N SER A 147 -9.33 10.71 17.67
CA SER A 147 -8.34 9.66 17.89
C SER A 147 -8.13 8.82 16.63
N TRP A 148 -9.23 8.46 15.95
CA TRP A 148 -9.21 7.74 14.68
C TRP A 148 -8.51 8.56 13.58
N LEU A 149 -8.86 9.83 13.44
CA LEU A 149 -8.31 10.73 12.42
C LEU A 149 -6.83 10.99 12.67
N ARG A 150 -6.45 11.33 13.91
CA ARG A 150 -5.05 11.59 14.30
C ARG A 150 -4.19 10.38 14.01
N THR A 151 -4.65 9.17 14.32
CA THR A 151 -3.90 7.94 14.04
C THR A 151 -3.64 7.73 12.55
N ARG A 152 -4.61 8.08 11.68
CA ARG A 152 -4.46 7.97 10.23
C ARG A 152 -3.57 9.05 9.64
N LEU A 153 -3.82 10.30 9.99
CA LEU A 153 -3.04 11.43 9.48
C LEU A 153 -1.60 11.35 9.94
N THR A 154 -1.31 10.99 11.20
CA THR A 154 0.08 10.84 11.65
C THR A 154 0.84 9.75 10.93
N ARG A 155 0.19 8.61 10.59
CA ARG A 155 0.80 7.55 9.78
C ARG A 155 1.10 7.99 8.34
N LEU A 156 0.30 8.90 7.81
CA LEU A 156 0.45 9.42 6.45
C LEU A 156 1.47 10.57 6.40
N LEU A 157 1.42 11.50 7.34
CA LEU A 157 2.27 12.71 7.37
C LEU A 157 3.70 12.43 7.85
N ARG A 158 3.93 11.44 8.71
CA ARG A 158 5.28 11.11 9.18
C ARG A 158 6.25 10.74 8.04
N PRO A 159 5.90 9.81 7.13
CA PRO A 159 6.75 9.51 5.97
C PRO A 159 6.93 10.71 5.04
N VAL A 160 5.90 11.55 4.89
CA VAL A 160 5.98 12.79 4.08
C VAL A 160 6.98 13.76 4.69
N ALA A 161 6.97 13.97 6.00
CA ALA A 161 7.92 14.84 6.69
C ALA A 161 9.38 14.35 6.49
N ALA A 162 9.61 13.04 6.50
CA ALA A 162 10.93 12.47 6.22
C ALA A 162 11.38 12.76 4.77
N LEU A 163 10.47 12.62 3.79
CA LEU A 163 10.75 12.97 2.39
C LEU A 163 11.07 14.47 2.25
N LEU A 164 10.27 15.35 2.86
CA LEU A 164 10.47 16.80 2.82
C LEU A 164 11.80 17.21 3.45
N CYS A 165 12.17 16.60 4.58
CA CYS A 165 13.45 16.85 5.23
C CYS A 165 14.63 16.43 4.33
N LEU A 166 14.56 15.23 3.73
CA LEU A 166 15.58 14.78 2.79
C LEU A 166 15.72 15.73 1.60
N TRP A 167 14.61 16.13 0.98
CA TRP A 167 14.65 17.02 -0.18
C TRP A 167 15.10 18.43 0.18
N ALA A 168 14.81 18.91 1.39
CA ALA A 168 15.37 20.17 1.87
C ALA A 168 16.91 20.10 1.96
N VAL A 169 17.47 19.01 2.49
CA VAL A 169 18.92 18.79 2.53
C VAL A 169 19.51 18.64 1.13
N ALA A 170 18.86 17.87 0.25
CA ALA A 170 19.31 17.67 -1.13
C ALA A 170 19.33 18.96 -1.93
N VAL A 171 18.26 19.78 -1.85
CA VAL A 171 18.19 21.09 -2.51
C VAL A 171 19.27 22.02 -1.98
N THR A 172 19.48 22.06 -0.66
CA THR A 172 20.55 22.87 -0.05
C THR A 172 21.92 22.46 -0.59
N ALA A 173 22.22 21.17 -0.68
CA ALA A 173 23.47 20.68 -1.26
C ALA A 173 23.62 21.02 -2.76
N LEU A 174 22.54 20.92 -3.53
CA LEU A 174 22.55 21.29 -4.96
C LEU A 174 22.79 22.79 -5.16
N LEU A 175 22.23 23.64 -4.29
CA LEU A 175 22.49 25.09 -4.29
C LEU A 175 23.96 25.39 -3.96
N LEU A 176 24.51 24.72 -2.94
CA LEU A 176 25.91 24.92 -2.52
C LEU A 176 26.93 24.45 -3.57
N THR A 177 26.56 23.50 -4.43
CA THR A 177 27.41 23.00 -5.52
C THR A 177 27.28 23.79 -6.82
N GLY A 178 26.47 24.85 -6.84
CA GLY A 178 26.27 25.69 -8.03
C GLY A 178 25.43 25.04 -9.13
N THR A 179 24.60 24.06 -8.79
CA THR A 179 23.70 23.43 -9.76
C THR A 179 22.72 24.46 -10.33
N PRO A 180 22.47 24.50 -11.66
CA PRO A 180 21.53 25.44 -12.26
C PRO A 180 20.13 25.38 -11.62
N LEU A 181 19.53 26.54 -11.35
CA LEU A 181 18.21 26.63 -10.71
C LEU A 181 17.12 25.87 -11.49
N ALA A 182 17.18 25.86 -12.82
CA ALA A 182 16.25 25.10 -13.66
C ALA A 182 16.27 23.59 -13.38
N THR A 183 17.45 23.02 -13.08
CA THR A 183 17.61 21.62 -12.68
C THR A 183 17.00 21.38 -11.31
N ILE A 184 17.26 22.29 -10.36
CA ILE A 184 16.72 22.19 -8.99
C ILE A 184 15.19 22.25 -9.02
N GLU A 185 14.62 23.20 -9.77
CA GLU A 185 13.17 23.33 -9.93
C GLU A 185 12.57 22.06 -10.56
N THR A 186 13.21 21.52 -11.59
CA THR A 186 12.76 20.29 -12.26
C THR A 186 12.75 19.09 -11.30
N LEU A 187 13.83 18.90 -10.54
CA LEU A 187 13.94 17.82 -9.56
C LEU A 187 12.92 17.99 -8.43
N LEU A 188 12.78 19.20 -7.90
CA LEU A 188 11.85 19.50 -6.81
C LEU A 188 10.40 19.32 -7.25
N LYS A 189 10.04 19.81 -8.43
CA LYS A 189 8.71 19.61 -9.03
C LYS A 189 8.42 18.12 -9.21
N LEU A 190 9.39 17.34 -9.68
CA LEU A 190 9.21 15.90 -9.87
C LEU A 190 9.07 15.14 -8.54
N ALA A 191 9.83 15.55 -7.51
CA ALA A 191 9.78 14.98 -6.17
C ALA A 191 8.47 15.29 -5.43
N LEU A 192 8.01 16.54 -5.49
CA LEU A 192 6.84 17.02 -4.73
C LEU A 192 5.52 16.81 -5.46
N SER A 193 5.52 16.68 -6.79
CA SER A 193 4.30 16.50 -7.58
C SER A 193 3.40 15.37 -7.04
N PRO A 194 3.89 14.16 -6.72
CA PRO A 194 3.02 13.10 -6.16
C PRO A 194 2.33 13.47 -4.83
N LEU A 195 2.77 14.52 -4.11
CA LEU A 195 2.17 14.88 -2.81
C LEU A 195 0.78 15.52 -2.94
N TRP A 196 0.43 16.14 -4.08
CA TRP A 196 -0.89 16.77 -4.24
C TRP A 196 -2.03 15.74 -4.04
N PHE A 197 -1.85 14.55 -4.60
CA PHE A 197 -2.83 13.47 -4.49
C PHE A 197 -2.96 13.00 -3.05
N LEU A 198 -1.84 12.94 -2.33
CA LEU A 198 -1.83 12.51 -0.94
C LEU A 198 -2.54 13.54 -0.04
N LEU A 199 -2.40 14.83 -0.36
CA LEU A 199 -3.14 15.91 0.30
C LEU A 199 -4.65 15.77 0.07
N VAL A 200 -5.08 15.57 -1.19
CA VAL A 200 -6.50 15.32 -1.50
C VAL A 200 -7.00 14.07 -0.78
N PHE A 201 -6.23 12.99 -0.78
CA PHE A 201 -6.59 11.76 -0.08
C PHE A 201 -6.71 11.95 1.45
N ALA A 202 -5.81 12.73 2.06
CA ALA A 202 -5.88 13.08 3.47
C ALA A 202 -7.14 13.91 3.78
N ALA A 203 -7.46 14.89 2.94
CA ALA A 203 -8.66 15.72 3.07
C ALA A 203 -9.94 14.89 2.94
N LEU A 204 -10.04 14.02 1.92
CA LEU A 204 -11.19 13.10 1.77
C LEU A 204 -11.30 12.11 2.93
N THR A 205 -10.16 11.63 3.44
CA THR A 205 -10.13 10.78 4.64
C THR A 205 -10.67 11.52 5.87
N ALA A 206 -10.31 12.79 6.05
CA ALA A 206 -10.86 13.65 7.10
C ALA A 206 -12.35 14.02 6.86
N ALA A 207 -12.80 14.07 5.62
CA ALA A 207 -14.19 14.34 5.30
C ALA A 207 -15.08 13.09 5.37
N THR A 208 -14.51 11.88 5.51
CA THR A 208 -15.22 10.59 5.56
C THR A 208 -16.57 10.61 6.30
N PRO A 209 -16.71 11.12 7.55
CA PRO A 209 -18.00 11.11 8.24
C PRO A 209 -19.13 11.79 7.45
N LEU A 210 -18.83 12.87 6.71
CA LEU A 210 -19.78 13.56 5.85
C LEU A 210 -20.00 12.80 4.54
N LEU A 211 -18.90 12.33 3.94
CA LEU A 211 -18.91 11.66 2.64
C LEU A 211 -19.63 10.31 2.66
N THR A 212 -19.71 9.65 3.81
CA THR A 212 -20.48 8.40 3.97
C THR A 212 -21.98 8.57 3.75
N ARG A 213 -22.50 9.79 3.78
CA ARG A 213 -23.91 10.12 3.51
C ARG A 213 -24.14 10.71 2.12
N LEU A 214 -23.06 11.02 1.40
CA LEU A 214 -23.14 11.70 0.11
C LEU A 214 -23.39 10.68 -1.01
N ASN A 215 -24.33 11.00 -1.90
CA ASN A 215 -24.57 10.21 -3.11
C ASN A 215 -23.46 10.50 -4.14
N PRO A 216 -22.83 9.47 -4.77
CA PRO A 216 -21.77 9.66 -5.75
C PRO A 216 -22.16 10.49 -6.99
N LEU A 217 -23.46 10.68 -7.25
CA LEU A 217 -23.94 11.52 -8.35
C LEU A 217 -23.70 13.02 -8.13
N TRP A 218 -23.66 13.50 -6.88
CA TRP A 218 -23.39 14.90 -6.57
C TRP A 218 -22.01 15.38 -7.03
N PRO A 219 -20.89 14.74 -6.63
CA PRO A 219 -19.58 15.14 -7.10
C PRO A 219 -19.42 14.96 -8.62
N LEU A 220 -20.10 13.99 -9.22
CA LEU A 220 -20.12 13.82 -10.68
C LEU A 220 -20.83 15.00 -11.36
N ALA A 221 -21.97 15.43 -10.82
CA ALA A 221 -22.69 16.59 -11.33
C ALA A 221 -21.84 17.87 -11.21
N VAL A 222 -21.11 18.06 -10.11
CA VAL A 222 -20.20 19.21 -9.97
C VAL A 222 -19.17 19.23 -11.09
N VAL A 223 -18.49 18.09 -11.34
CA VAL A 223 -17.49 18.01 -12.42
C VAL A 223 -18.11 18.26 -13.78
N LEU A 224 -19.28 17.68 -14.05
CA LEU A 224 -20.01 17.88 -15.30
C LEU A 224 -20.33 19.36 -15.55
N HIS A 225 -20.86 20.07 -14.55
CA HIS A 225 -21.23 21.48 -14.70
C HIS A 225 -20.01 22.38 -14.84
N VAL A 226 -18.95 22.13 -14.06
CA VAL A 226 -17.70 22.89 -14.15
C VAL A 226 -17.04 22.69 -15.52
N ASP A 227 -17.00 21.47 -16.04
CA ASP A 227 -16.45 21.21 -17.37
C ASP A 227 -17.32 21.79 -18.49
N LEU A 228 -18.65 21.76 -18.35
CA LEU A 228 -19.56 22.39 -19.30
C LEU A 228 -19.36 23.91 -19.34
N LEU A 229 -19.15 24.56 -18.20
CA LEU A 229 -18.81 25.98 -18.12
C LEU A 229 -17.45 26.29 -18.76
N ARG A 230 -16.43 25.48 -18.44
CA ARG A 230 -15.04 25.67 -18.91
C ARG A 230 -14.85 25.40 -20.40
N PHE A 231 -15.39 24.30 -20.90
CA PHE A 231 -15.13 23.80 -22.26
C PHE A 231 -16.33 23.96 -23.20
N GLY A 232 -17.57 23.94 -22.70
CA GLY A 232 -18.76 24.11 -23.52
C GLY A 232 -19.07 25.58 -23.74
N LEU A 233 -19.36 26.29 -22.66
CA LEU A 233 -19.82 27.68 -22.70
C LEU A 233 -18.67 28.70 -22.71
N HIS A 234 -17.41 28.26 -22.57
CA HIS A 234 -16.21 29.10 -22.48
C HIS A 234 -16.36 30.28 -21.51
N THR A 235 -17.19 30.10 -20.48
CA THR A 235 -17.60 31.12 -19.53
C THR A 235 -17.33 30.62 -18.13
N GLY A 236 -16.55 31.38 -17.38
CA GLY A 236 -16.20 31.05 -16.02
C GLY A 236 -14.79 31.49 -15.67
N PRO A 237 -14.56 31.98 -14.44
CA PRO A 237 -13.22 32.24 -13.96
C PRO A 237 -12.33 31.00 -14.04
N SER A 238 -11.04 31.19 -14.37
CA SER A 238 -10.05 30.11 -14.45
C SER A 238 -9.94 29.30 -13.16
N TRP A 239 -10.28 29.90 -12.01
CA TRP A 239 -10.24 29.23 -10.71
C TRP A 239 -11.31 28.15 -10.54
N LEU A 240 -12.42 28.18 -11.30
CA LEU A 240 -13.50 27.19 -11.20
C LEU A 240 -13.00 25.77 -11.46
N GLY A 241 -12.00 25.60 -12.34
CA GLY A 241 -11.41 24.30 -12.62
C GLY A 241 -10.84 23.62 -11.37
N TRP A 242 -10.34 24.38 -10.39
CA TRP A 242 -9.81 23.82 -9.16
C TRP A 242 -10.87 23.11 -8.31
N LEU A 243 -12.16 23.41 -8.50
CA LEU A 243 -13.25 22.67 -7.85
C LEU A 243 -13.33 21.21 -8.33
N ASN A 244 -12.90 20.94 -9.57
CA ASN A 244 -12.85 19.56 -10.07
C ASN A 244 -11.78 18.72 -9.38
N LEU A 245 -10.76 19.34 -8.78
CA LEU A 245 -9.72 18.60 -8.08
C LEU A 245 -10.30 17.76 -6.93
N PRO A 246 -10.97 18.33 -5.91
CA PRO A 246 -11.63 17.52 -4.90
C PRO A 246 -12.84 16.77 -5.47
N ALA A 247 -13.64 17.36 -6.36
CA ALA A 247 -14.88 16.74 -6.83
C ALA A 247 -14.64 15.48 -7.68
N GLY A 248 -13.66 15.51 -8.60
CA GLY A 248 -13.35 14.39 -9.47
C GLY A 248 -12.87 13.16 -8.70
N TRP A 249 -12.07 13.34 -7.65
CA TRP A 249 -11.62 12.26 -6.77
C TRP A 249 -12.65 11.87 -5.71
N LEU A 250 -13.59 12.77 -5.40
CA LEU A 250 -14.70 12.47 -4.51
C LEU A 250 -15.68 11.47 -5.13
N VAL A 251 -15.82 11.43 -6.46
CA VAL A 251 -16.65 10.44 -7.17
C VAL A 251 -16.23 8.98 -6.85
N PRO A 252 -15.00 8.52 -7.16
CA PRO A 252 -14.59 7.16 -6.82
C PRO A 252 -14.55 6.94 -5.30
N TYR A 253 -14.21 7.96 -4.50
CA TYR A 253 -14.20 7.82 -3.04
C TYR A 253 -15.59 7.54 -2.44
N THR A 254 -16.60 8.31 -2.85
CA THR A 254 -18.00 8.12 -2.43
C THR A 254 -18.58 6.82 -2.98
N LEU A 255 -18.18 6.40 -4.18
CA LEU A 255 -18.49 5.08 -4.71
C LEU A 255 -17.91 3.97 -3.84
N GLY A 256 -16.70 4.16 -3.30
CA GLY A 256 -16.08 3.26 -2.33
C GLY A 256 -16.83 3.19 -1.00
N ALA A 257 -17.37 4.32 -0.54
CA ALA A 257 -18.25 4.37 0.62
C ALA A 257 -19.59 3.67 0.34
N ALA A 258 -20.22 3.89 -0.82
CA ALA A 258 -21.42 3.19 -1.26
C ALA A 258 -21.23 1.67 -1.33
N TRP A 259 -20.05 1.24 -1.79
CA TRP A 259 -19.68 -0.17 -1.79
C TRP A 259 -19.70 -0.78 -0.39
N THR A 260 -19.24 -0.07 0.65
CA THR A 260 -19.30 -0.59 2.03
C THR A 260 -20.71 -0.77 2.56
N ARG A 261 -21.69 -0.01 2.04
CA ARG A 261 -23.09 -0.08 2.43
C ARG A 261 -23.87 -1.18 1.68
N GLY A 262 -23.22 -1.90 0.76
CA GLY A 262 -23.85 -2.95 -0.04
C GLY A 262 -24.59 -2.45 -1.29
N GLU A 263 -24.60 -1.14 -1.55
CA GLU A 263 -25.30 -0.53 -2.69
C GLU A 263 -24.75 -0.98 -4.06
N LEU A 264 -23.52 -1.50 -4.09
CA LEU A 264 -22.81 -1.92 -5.30
C LEU A 264 -22.53 -3.43 -5.36
N ASP A 265 -23.18 -4.25 -4.51
CA ASP A 265 -22.97 -5.70 -4.52
C ASP A 265 -23.61 -6.38 -5.76
N GLY A 266 -24.47 -5.68 -6.50
CA GLY A 266 -25.05 -6.16 -7.74
C GLY A 266 -24.10 -6.10 -8.93
N ARG A 267 -23.97 -7.22 -9.67
CA ARG A 267 -23.23 -7.26 -10.96
C ARG A 267 -23.76 -6.24 -11.99
N ARG A 268 -25.03 -5.87 -11.90
CA ARG A 268 -25.64 -4.85 -12.77
C ARG A 268 -24.99 -3.48 -12.57
N ALA A 269 -24.86 -3.03 -11.32
CA ALA A 269 -24.21 -1.75 -11.00
C ALA A 269 -22.76 -1.71 -11.52
N ALA A 270 -22.00 -2.79 -11.31
CA ALA A 270 -20.63 -2.90 -11.81
C ALA A 270 -20.54 -2.83 -13.35
N ARG A 271 -21.49 -3.47 -14.07
CA ARG A 271 -21.56 -3.39 -15.54
C ARG A 271 -21.98 -2.01 -16.04
N VAL A 272 -22.95 -1.36 -15.38
CA VAL A 272 -23.39 0.00 -15.74
C VAL A 272 -22.24 0.99 -15.57
N LEU A 273 -21.49 0.90 -14.46
CA LEU A 273 -20.30 1.72 -14.24
C LEU A 273 -19.21 1.46 -15.30
N PHE A 274 -18.94 0.18 -15.60
CA PHE A 274 -17.93 -0.19 -16.59
C PHE A 274 -18.30 0.27 -18.00
N LEU A 275 -19.48 -0.12 -18.49
CA LEU A 275 -19.93 0.18 -19.85
C LEU A 275 -20.26 1.66 -20.01
N GLY A 276 -20.98 2.26 -19.05
CA GLY A 276 -21.33 3.67 -19.08
C GLY A 276 -20.12 4.58 -18.96
N GLY A 277 -19.19 4.28 -18.05
CA GLY A 277 -17.92 5.01 -17.94
C GLY A 277 -17.10 4.90 -19.22
N THR A 278 -16.94 3.69 -19.78
CA THR A 278 -16.17 3.46 -21.01
C THR A 278 -16.79 4.19 -22.20
N ALA A 279 -18.10 4.09 -22.39
CA ALA A 279 -18.80 4.76 -23.47
C ALA A 279 -18.69 6.29 -23.34
N ALA A 280 -18.91 6.83 -22.14
CA ALA A 280 -18.78 8.26 -21.90
C ALA A 280 -17.35 8.75 -22.14
N THR A 281 -16.32 8.03 -21.67
CA THR A 281 -14.92 8.37 -21.97
C THR A 281 -14.62 8.33 -23.47
N ALA A 282 -15.10 7.31 -24.18
CA ALA A 282 -14.90 7.19 -25.63
C ALA A 282 -15.54 8.35 -26.40
N VAL A 283 -16.76 8.75 -26.02
CA VAL A 283 -17.45 9.91 -26.61
C VAL A 283 -16.74 11.21 -26.28
N LEU A 284 -16.29 11.41 -25.03
CA LEU A 284 -15.60 12.64 -24.64
C LEU A 284 -14.26 12.80 -25.36
N VAL A 285 -13.48 11.72 -25.47
CA VAL A 285 -12.20 11.73 -26.18
C VAL A 285 -12.38 11.82 -27.70
N GLY A 286 -13.31 11.04 -28.27
CA GLY A 286 -13.50 10.95 -29.71
C GLY A 286 -14.30 12.10 -30.33
N CYS A 287 -15.28 12.65 -29.60
CA CYS A 287 -16.23 13.62 -30.14
C CYS A 287 -16.15 14.99 -29.46
N ALA A 288 -15.78 15.07 -28.18
CA ALA A 288 -15.77 16.32 -27.42
C ALA A 288 -14.38 16.96 -27.25
N GLY A 289 -13.35 16.43 -27.95
CA GLY A 289 -12.01 17.02 -27.98
C GLY A 289 -11.20 16.89 -26.69
N TYR A 290 -11.61 16.02 -25.76
CA TYR A 290 -10.83 15.77 -24.54
C TYR A 290 -9.51 15.06 -24.87
N PRO A 291 -8.41 15.33 -24.12
CA PRO A 291 -7.15 14.64 -24.33
C PRO A 291 -7.29 13.12 -24.23
N ALA A 292 -6.70 12.38 -25.17
CA ALA A 292 -6.68 10.91 -25.12
C ALA A 292 -5.77 10.36 -23.99
N SER A 293 -4.75 11.13 -23.57
CA SER A 293 -3.88 10.75 -22.47
C SER A 293 -4.60 10.87 -21.13
N MET A 294 -4.64 9.78 -20.36
CA MET A 294 -5.23 9.79 -19.01
C MET A 294 -4.20 10.14 -17.93
N VAL A 295 -2.95 10.37 -18.32
CA VAL A 295 -1.86 10.87 -17.46
C VAL A 295 -1.42 12.26 -17.89
N GLY A 296 -0.80 13.00 -16.97
CA GLY A 296 -0.26 14.33 -17.25
C GLY A 296 0.93 14.23 -18.22
N VAL A 297 0.88 15.03 -19.30
CA VAL A 297 1.95 15.12 -20.30
C VAL A 297 2.61 16.50 -20.17
N PRO A 298 3.90 16.60 -19.78
CA PRO A 298 4.60 17.86 -19.52
C PRO A 298 4.63 18.82 -20.72
N GLY A 299 3.71 19.78 -20.84
CA GLY A 299 3.64 20.70 -22.00
C GLY A 299 2.34 20.63 -22.79
N ALA A 300 1.44 19.70 -22.47
CA ALA A 300 0.08 19.72 -23.03
C ALA A 300 -0.70 20.94 -22.53
N ARG A 301 -1.48 21.58 -23.42
CA ARG A 301 -2.36 22.72 -23.08
C ARG A 301 -3.46 22.35 -22.08
N ILE A 302 -3.98 21.12 -22.17
CA ILE A 302 -5.02 20.59 -21.27
C ILE A 302 -4.55 19.21 -20.78
N SER A 303 -4.58 19.01 -19.47
CA SER A 303 -4.30 17.74 -18.82
C SER A 303 -5.56 17.23 -18.16
N ASN A 304 -5.89 15.95 -18.38
CA ASN A 304 -7.02 15.28 -17.72
C ASN A 304 -6.89 15.21 -16.18
N LEU A 305 -5.74 15.62 -15.61
CA LEU A 305 -5.47 15.58 -14.17
C LEU A 305 -5.16 16.93 -13.54
N ASP A 306 -5.08 17.99 -14.34
CA ASP A 306 -4.64 19.30 -13.87
C ASP A 306 -5.54 20.41 -14.45
N PRO A 307 -6.75 20.61 -13.90
CA PRO A 307 -7.46 19.79 -12.90
C PRO A 307 -8.25 18.62 -13.55
N PRO A 308 -8.76 17.64 -12.76
CA PRO A 308 -9.52 16.49 -13.26
C PRO A 308 -10.66 16.88 -14.21
N THR A 309 -10.68 16.26 -15.38
CA THR A 309 -11.74 16.47 -16.37
C THR A 309 -12.86 15.45 -16.21
N LEU A 310 -14.00 15.70 -16.84
CA LEU A 310 -15.08 14.73 -16.98
C LEU A 310 -14.60 13.44 -17.67
N ALA A 311 -13.66 13.54 -18.61
CA ALA A 311 -13.03 12.37 -19.23
C ALA A 311 -12.28 11.52 -18.19
N ALA A 312 -11.52 12.13 -17.28
CA ALA A 312 -10.84 11.40 -16.20
C ALA A 312 -11.83 10.77 -15.21
N VAL A 313 -12.93 11.45 -14.90
CA VAL A 313 -13.95 10.96 -13.97
C VAL A 313 -14.73 9.79 -14.56
N THR A 314 -15.18 9.89 -15.81
CA THR A 314 -15.87 8.81 -16.52
C THR A 314 -14.97 7.59 -16.72
N PHE A 315 -13.68 7.83 -17.01
CA PHE A 315 -12.67 6.78 -17.04
C PHE A 315 -12.52 6.13 -15.67
N GLY A 316 -12.48 6.93 -14.60
CA GLY A 316 -12.45 6.43 -13.23
C GLY A 316 -13.67 5.58 -12.86
N LEU A 317 -14.87 5.94 -13.32
CA LEU A 317 -16.08 5.12 -13.17
C LEU A 317 -15.95 3.78 -13.88
N ALA A 318 -15.39 3.79 -15.10
CA ALA A 318 -15.11 2.55 -15.84
C ALA A 318 -14.16 1.65 -15.05
N GLN A 319 -13.06 2.21 -14.52
CA GLN A 319 -12.12 1.48 -13.68
C GLN A 319 -12.74 0.93 -12.39
N CYS A 320 -13.64 1.70 -11.76
CA CYS A 320 -14.34 1.24 -10.57
C CYS A 320 -15.29 0.07 -10.89
N GLY A 321 -16.03 0.16 -12.00
CA GLY A 321 -16.87 -0.94 -12.48
C GLY A 321 -16.04 -2.20 -12.79
N LEU A 322 -14.90 -2.04 -13.47
CA LEU A 322 -13.97 -3.14 -13.74
C LEU A 322 -13.41 -3.77 -12.45
N ALA A 323 -13.02 -2.95 -11.48
CA ALA A 323 -12.52 -3.42 -10.18
C ALA A 323 -13.57 -4.27 -9.45
N LEU A 324 -14.84 -3.83 -9.46
CA LEU A 324 -15.96 -4.58 -8.88
C LEU A 324 -16.21 -5.90 -9.63
N LEU A 325 -16.16 -5.91 -10.96
CA LEU A 325 -16.31 -7.13 -11.77
C LEU A 325 -15.17 -8.14 -11.55
N LEU A 326 -13.95 -7.66 -11.33
CA LEU A 326 -12.77 -8.49 -11.09
C LEU A 326 -12.61 -8.93 -9.63
N ARG A 327 -13.41 -8.40 -8.69
CA ARG A 327 -13.34 -8.68 -7.24
C ARG A 327 -13.26 -10.17 -6.93
N ASP A 328 -14.16 -10.98 -7.49
CA ASP A 328 -14.20 -12.43 -7.23
C ASP A 328 -12.97 -13.16 -7.80
N ARG A 329 -12.48 -12.72 -8.97
CA ARG A 329 -11.26 -13.27 -9.58
C ARG A 329 -10.04 -12.93 -8.75
N LEU A 330 -9.93 -11.68 -8.29
CA LEU A 330 -8.87 -11.22 -7.39
C LEU A 330 -8.91 -11.99 -6.07
N ARG A 331 -10.08 -12.18 -5.46
CA ARG A 331 -10.24 -12.98 -4.25
C ARG A 331 -9.72 -14.41 -4.43
N ARG A 332 -10.07 -15.08 -5.55
CA ARG A 332 -9.54 -16.42 -5.88
C ARG A 332 -8.04 -16.42 -6.12
N ALA A 333 -7.49 -15.43 -6.82
CA ALA A 333 -6.05 -15.31 -7.03
C ALA A 333 -5.31 -15.12 -5.70
N MET A 334 -5.86 -14.34 -4.77
CA MET A 334 -5.31 -14.11 -3.43
C MET A 334 -5.47 -15.28 -2.45
N ALA A 335 -6.08 -16.39 -2.88
CA ALA A 335 -5.98 -17.66 -2.15
C ALA A 335 -4.59 -18.29 -2.30
N ARG A 336 -3.78 -17.86 -3.30
CA ARG A 336 -2.40 -18.34 -3.49
C ARG A 336 -1.48 -17.64 -2.48
N PRO A 337 -0.78 -18.37 -1.58
CA PRO A 337 0.00 -17.75 -0.50
C PRO A 337 1.11 -16.81 -1.00
N LEU A 338 1.74 -17.12 -2.13
CA LEU A 338 2.80 -16.28 -2.70
C LEU A 338 2.28 -14.94 -3.21
N LEU A 339 1.14 -14.94 -3.92
CA LEU A 339 0.53 -13.70 -4.40
C LEU A 339 0.03 -12.86 -3.23
N TRP A 340 -0.59 -13.50 -2.22
CA TRP A 340 -1.00 -12.82 -1.00
C TRP A 340 0.18 -12.19 -0.27
N ALA A 341 1.30 -12.91 -0.11
CA ALA A 341 2.49 -12.38 0.56
C ALA A 341 3.07 -11.18 -0.18
N ALA A 342 3.12 -11.22 -1.52
CA ALA A 342 3.55 -10.08 -2.34
C ALA A 342 2.63 -8.87 -2.15
N VAL A 343 1.32 -9.06 -2.24
CA VAL A 343 0.33 -7.98 -2.01
C VAL A 343 0.39 -7.44 -0.60
N ALA A 344 0.56 -8.29 0.41
CA ALA A 344 0.71 -7.88 1.79
C ALA A 344 1.98 -7.05 1.99
N LEU A 345 3.10 -7.46 1.39
CA LEU A 345 4.37 -6.72 1.45
C LEU A 345 4.25 -5.33 0.79
N VAL A 346 3.63 -5.26 -0.39
CA VAL A 346 3.37 -4.00 -1.09
C VAL A 346 2.48 -3.10 -0.24
N ASN A 347 1.40 -3.63 0.35
CA ASN A 347 0.50 -2.82 1.19
C ASN A 347 1.14 -2.37 2.51
N LEU A 348 2.02 -3.18 3.11
CA LEU A 348 2.78 -2.81 4.29
C LEU A 348 3.78 -1.68 3.99
N SER A 349 4.30 -1.66 2.77
CA SER A 349 5.32 -0.72 2.31
C SER A 349 4.74 0.35 1.37
N ALA A 350 3.42 0.46 1.30
CA ALA A 350 2.69 1.25 0.31
C ALA A 350 3.11 2.72 0.32
N MET A 351 3.22 3.30 1.52
CA MET A 351 3.60 4.69 1.69
C MET A 351 5.05 4.93 1.29
N THR A 352 5.98 4.07 1.73
CA THR A 352 7.38 4.15 1.27
C THR A 352 7.49 3.99 -0.25
N ILE A 353 6.87 2.97 -0.84
CA ILE A 353 6.90 2.76 -2.29
C ILE A 353 6.42 4.02 -3.02
N TYR A 354 5.31 4.61 -2.57
CA TYR A 354 4.72 5.81 -3.18
C TYR A 354 5.52 7.10 -2.97
N LEU A 355 6.22 7.26 -1.85
CA LEU A 355 6.98 8.49 -1.59
C LEU A 355 8.39 8.45 -2.19
N TRP A 356 8.97 7.26 -2.28
CA TRP A 356 10.38 7.11 -2.64
C TRP A 356 10.61 6.69 -4.08
N HIS A 357 9.57 6.31 -4.86
CA HIS A 357 9.77 5.84 -6.24
C HIS A 357 10.34 6.91 -7.17
N GLN A 358 9.91 8.16 -7.03
CA GLN A 358 10.46 9.29 -7.79
C GLN A 358 11.93 9.54 -7.41
N THR A 359 12.21 9.59 -6.11
CA THR A 359 13.58 9.73 -5.59
C THR A 359 14.48 8.59 -6.04
N ALA A 360 14.01 7.35 -6.06
CA ALA A 360 14.77 6.19 -6.50
C ALA A 360 15.13 6.27 -7.99
N MET A 361 14.18 6.68 -8.84
CA MET A 361 14.41 6.90 -10.27
C MET A 361 15.39 8.06 -10.50
N MET A 362 15.23 9.18 -9.80
CA MET A 362 16.15 10.33 -9.90
C MET A 362 17.55 9.97 -9.41
N ALA A 363 17.67 9.26 -8.29
CA ALA A 363 18.94 8.80 -7.77
C ALA A 363 19.64 7.85 -8.76
N THR A 364 18.91 6.90 -9.35
CA THR A 364 19.44 6.00 -10.39
C THR A 364 19.87 6.77 -11.64
N THR A 365 19.10 7.79 -12.02
CA THR A 365 19.42 8.64 -13.17
C THR A 365 20.70 9.45 -12.89
N ALA A 366 20.80 10.07 -11.72
CA ALA A 366 21.96 10.84 -11.31
C ALA A 366 23.23 9.98 -11.18
N THR A 367 23.15 8.81 -10.54
CA THR A 367 24.30 7.90 -10.42
C THR A 367 24.70 7.29 -11.77
N GLY A 368 23.73 7.00 -12.64
CA GLY A 368 23.99 6.52 -13.99
C GLY A 368 24.77 7.52 -14.83
N LEU A 369 24.64 8.83 -14.57
CA LEU A 369 25.39 9.87 -15.28
C LEU A 369 26.91 9.77 -15.04
N LEU A 370 27.34 9.19 -13.91
CA LEU A 370 28.76 8.93 -13.62
C LEU A 370 29.39 7.93 -14.62
N ALA A 371 28.57 7.05 -15.20
CA ALA A 371 28.97 6.13 -16.26
C ALA A 371 28.76 6.70 -17.68
N GLY A 372 28.43 7.99 -17.79
CA GLY A 372 28.13 8.67 -19.03
C GLY A 372 26.64 8.70 -19.39
N ARG A 373 26.34 9.11 -20.63
CA ARG A 373 24.95 9.21 -21.13
C ARG A 373 24.44 7.83 -21.52
N LEU A 374 23.66 7.23 -20.63
CA LEU A 374 23.03 5.92 -20.81
C LEU A 374 21.70 5.98 -21.58
N PRO A 375 21.45 5.07 -22.55
CA PRO A 375 20.17 4.95 -23.25
C PRO A 375 19.00 4.66 -22.29
N GLY A 376 17.87 5.32 -22.53
CA GLY A 376 16.65 5.15 -21.72
C GLY A 376 16.67 5.86 -20.37
N LEU A 377 17.81 6.45 -19.98
CA LEU A 377 17.94 7.29 -18.77
C LEU A 377 18.06 8.77 -19.13
N HIS A 378 19.04 9.10 -19.99
CA HIS A 378 19.42 10.48 -20.31
C HIS A 378 19.08 10.91 -21.74
N THR A 379 18.58 9.98 -22.55
CA THR A 379 18.28 10.18 -23.97
C THR A 379 16.82 10.60 -24.19
N SER A 380 16.54 11.29 -25.30
CA SER A 380 15.18 11.68 -25.68
C SER A 380 14.25 10.48 -25.83
N PRO A 381 12.98 10.54 -25.35
CA PRO A 381 12.01 9.46 -25.49
C PRO A 381 11.25 9.55 -26.82
N ASP A 382 11.98 9.52 -27.94
CA ASP A 382 11.44 9.70 -29.30
C ASP A 382 11.16 8.39 -30.05
N SER A 383 11.60 7.26 -29.51
CA SER A 383 11.61 5.97 -30.20
C SER A 383 11.18 4.80 -29.30
N LEU A 384 10.72 3.71 -29.91
CA LEU A 384 10.41 2.47 -29.19
C LEU A 384 11.65 1.84 -28.55
N GLY A 385 12.84 2.10 -29.10
CA GLY A 385 14.11 1.73 -28.48
C GLY A 385 14.22 2.29 -27.07
N TRP A 386 13.84 3.56 -26.85
CA TRP A 386 13.81 4.17 -25.53
C TRP A 386 12.92 3.39 -24.55
N VAL A 387 11.75 2.93 -24.99
CA VAL A 387 10.82 2.15 -24.16
C VAL A 387 11.48 0.83 -23.72
N THR A 388 12.16 0.14 -24.63
CA THR A 388 12.85 -1.13 -24.30
C THR A 388 13.98 -0.93 -23.29
N TYR A 389 14.81 0.11 -23.47
CA TYR A 389 15.83 0.47 -22.48
C TYR A 389 15.21 0.83 -21.14
N ARG A 390 14.11 1.59 -21.14
CA ARG A 390 13.41 1.98 -19.91
C ARG A 390 12.87 0.77 -19.15
N LEU A 391 12.32 -0.22 -19.86
CA LEU A 391 11.89 -1.49 -19.27
C LEU A 391 13.07 -2.25 -18.63
N ALA A 392 14.25 -2.23 -19.25
CA ALA A 392 15.47 -2.83 -18.70
C ALA A 392 15.98 -2.11 -17.43
N TRP A 393 15.65 -0.82 -17.25
CA TRP A 393 15.99 -0.05 -16.04
C TRP A 393 15.00 -0.24 -14.87
N LEU A 394 13.80 -0.79 -15.09
CA LEU A 394 12.82 -1.01 -14.03
C LEU A 394 13.36 -1.84 -12.84
N PRO A 395 14.13 -2.93 -13.04
CA PRO A 395 14.74 -3.67 -11.94
C PRO A 395 15.73 -2.82 -11.13
N ALA A 396 16.49 -1.93 -11.79
CA ALA A 396 17.43 -1.03 -11.10
C ALA A 396 16.68 0.01 -10.24
N PHE A 397 15.62 0.61 -10.77
CA PHE A 397 14.74 1.49 -9.99
C PHE A 397 14.12 0.75 -8.80
N GLY A 398 13.69 -0.49 -9.01
CA GLY A 398 13.17 -1.37 -7.97
C GLY A 398 14.21 -1.70 -6.89
N LEU A 399 15.47 -1.93 -7.27
CA LEU A 399 16.60 -2.18 -6.35
C LEU A 399 16.91 -0.96 -5.48
N VAL A 400 17.02 0.23 -6.08
CA VAL A 400 17.25 1.48 -5.34
C VAL A 400 16.06 1.78 -4.42
N LEU A 401 14.82 1.57 -4.90
CA LEU A 401 13.63 1.71 -4.07
C LEU A 401 13.63 0.72 -2.90
N ALA A 402 14.04 -0.52 -3.12
CA ALA A 402 14.18 -1.52 -2.06
C ALA A 402 15.27 -1.12 -1.04
N LEU A 403 16.37 -0.51 -1.50
CA LEU A 403 17.41 0.03 -0.62
C LEU A 403 16.86 1.17 0.25
N CYS A 404 16.20 2.17 -0.36
CA CYS A 404 15.50 3.23 0.37
C CYS A 404 14.48 2.64 1.37
N TRP A 405 13.77 1.59 0.99
CA TRP A 405 12.84 0.94 1.89
C TRP A 405 13.55 0.30 3.10
N THR A 406 14.68 -0.38 2.90
CA THR A 406 15.42 -0.99 4.03
C THR A 406 15.97 0.02 5.03
N THR A 407 16.35 1.22 4.58
CA THR A 407 16.88 2.28 5.44
C THR A 407 15.76 3.02 6.17
N PHE A 408 14.63 3.28 5.50
CA PHE A 408 13.53 4.09 6.07
C PHE A 408 12.42 3.27 6.74
N ARG A 409 12.39 1.93 6.62
CA ARG A 409 11.38 1.06 7.27
C ARG A 409 11.25 1.25 8.79
N HIS A 410 12.30 1.75 9.45
CA HIS A 410 12.28 1.99 10.90
C HIS A 410 11.28 3.10 11.28
N HIS A 411 11.05 4.07 10.39
CA HIS A 411 10.14 5.20 10.62
C HIS A 411 8.66 4.83 10.40
N GLU A 412 8.37 3.79 9.62
CA GLU A 412 7.00 3.31 9.36
C GLU A 412 6.50 2.31 10.41
N GLN A 413 7.41 1.53 11.00
CA GLN A 413 7.08 0.65 12.13
C GLN A 413 7.03 1.48 13.40
N GLY A 414 5.91 2.20 13.61
CA GLY A 414 5.64 2.86 14.88
C GLY A 414 5.89 1.93 16.09
N PRO A 415 6.17 2.47 17.29
CA PRO A 415 6.60 1.68 18.43
C PRO A 415 5.70 0.46 18.59
N ARG A 416 6.27 -0.74 18.54
CA ARG A 416 5.54 -1.97 18.86
C ARG A 416 4.90 -1.73 20.22
N ARG A 417 3.57 -1.57 20.27
CA ARG A 417 2.85 -1.52 21.55
C ARG A 417 3.34 -2.71 22.36
N PRO A 418 3.91 -2.51 23.57
CA PRO A 418 4.36 -3.63 24.37
C PRO A 418 3.18 -4.58 24.55
N ARG A 419 3.41 -5.84 24.23
CA ARG A 419 2.44 -6.95 24.31
C ARG A 419 2.17 -7.32 25.77
N ASN A 420 1.88 -6.32 26.60
CA ASN A 420 1.73 -6.48 28.03
C ASN A 420 0.50 -5.75 28.59
N ARG A 421 -0.56 -5.61 27.79
CA ARG A 421 -1.90 -5.46 28.35
C ARG A 421 -2.48 -6.86 28.47
N ARG A 422 -2.40 -7.43 29.68
CA ARG A 422 -3.22 -8.58 30.08
C ARG A 422 -4.66 -8.20 29.74
N SER A 423 -5.23 -8.89 28.75
CA SER A 423 -6.67 -8.89 28.53
C SER A 423 -7.30 -9.42 29.82
N HIS A 424 -7.91 -8.54 30.62
CA HIS A 424 -8.82 -8.96 31.67
C HIS A 424 -9.98 -9.66 30.97
N VAL A 425 -9.89 -10.99 30.88
CA VAL A 425 -11.04 -11.84 30.59
C VAL A 425 -11.94 -11.74 31.81
N VAL A 426 -12.91 -10.85 31.78
CA VAL A 426 -14.00 -10.87 32.74
C VAL A 426 -14.84 -12.08 32.39
N ARG A 427 -14.57 -13.22 33.05
CA ARG A 427 -15.54 -14.33 33.09
C ARG A 427 -16.75 -13.81 33.86
N ARG A 428 -17.81 -13.41 33.16
CA ARG A 428 -19.14 -13.33 33.79
C ARG A 428 -19.57 -14.77 34.10
N HIS A 429 -19.63 -15.10 35.38
CA HIS A 429 -20.36 -16.29 35.82
C HIS A 429 -21.85 -16.03 35.53
N LEU A 430 -22.41 -16.66 34.49
CA LEU A 430 -23.85 -16.83 34.43
C LEU A 430 -24.22 -17.93 35.44
N PRO A 431 -25.16 -17.68 36.38
CA PRO A 431 -25.76 -18.75 37.17
C PRO A 431 -26.50 -19.72 36.23
N PRO A 432 -26.48 -21.03 36.52
CA PRO A 432 -27.24 -22.01 35.75
C PRO A 432 -28.73 -21.69 35.81
N ALA A 433 -29.37 -21.65 34.65
CA ALA A 433 -30.81 -21.50 34.52
C ALA A 433 -31.52 -22.62 35.31
N LYS A 434 -32.42 -22.25 36.22
CA LYS A 434 -33.32 -23.19 36.91
C LYS A 434 -34.11 -23.96 35.84
N LYS A 435 -34.01 -25.30 35.87
CA LYS A 435 -34.92 -26.18 35.12
C LYS A 435 -36.37 -25.88 35.55
N PRO A 436 -37.33 -25.83 34.61
CA PRO A 436 -38.74 -25.80 34.97
C PRO A 436 -39.09 -27.11 35.68
N ARG A 437 -39.68 -26.98 36.87
CA ARG A 437 -40.32 -28.07 37.59
C ARG A 437 -41.62 -28.39 36.84
N ASN A 438 -41.75 -29.63 36.39
CA ASN A 438 -43.04 -30.18 35.97
C ASN A 438 -44.01 -30.09 37.15
N ALA A 439 -45.18 -29.49 36.90
CA ALA A 439 -46.42 -29.69 37.62
C ALA A 439 -47.52 -29.77 36.55
#